data_AF-A0A9P1HJE0-F1
#
_entry.id   AF-A0A9P1HJE0-F1
#
_cell.length_a   1.000
_cell.length_b   1.000
_cell.length_c   1.000
_cell.angle_alpha   90.00
_cell.angle_beta   90.00
_cell.angle_gamma   90.00
#
_symmetry.space_group_name_H-M   'P 1'
#
loop_
_entity.id
_entity.type
_entity.pdbx_description
1 polymer ?
#
loop_
_entity_poly.entity_id
_entity_poly.type
_entity_poly.pdbx_seq_one_letter_code
_entity_poly.pdbx_strand_id
1 'polypeptide(L)'
;MAKLHAVEKTGPQPPGTLPEGDKGWDWDEHGAPGSVPEDHYIQTTFIHRSNTESDKAYANNIRNIIKDIQERLKKEARVTIDNENIECKTGEENHRCADYPSQRAYHFLVVEDSSKGAAVYSLDKKYNEKEIGSIEMALLDAFSRHSPNPLTIFASKIAEPHVGFVRELSAKEIAAMARTSSPEQISKHSSLELQLIEPTLIELRHGEGLDTIAHKLIEFQNQKQFDEALKTHQHVFVLFWSNVFSLSLHQFNLWARTSNVFSEKNVLLAHVRCHENINFCDGLKTADFNTIVAYRDGVNTGTTQHLSNIKYYQQWIRLMINSPFVELKTEGDLKSAKKGVLPDIEDEFSAVTIGIFPESTGTAFRHFEIAAEKLKGRYAVALFVKPGAEPSVASYRPKEKKKRLDYEGRYDPASLISFISNSQLPSVIDIVNGFTTDALFRQNRIVICLLSVGSTDSTEFEKLAARDELRKNYIFTKISKTDLLAVDDVLDRLFLDKRDVSTVILFDKDRVFFLQLHKETSDDILAWAQQSHQKEPELELSPKDVHPLRLLQVGQVNDLFGKQNTVLLPDHTLFKDLPPAHPQINFQSGGTGGCPFMAGGGAAHDEL
;
A
#
# COMPACT_ATOMS: atom_id res chain seq x y z
N MET A 1 -26.32 -60.34 -13.63
CA MET A 1 -26.03 -59.76 -14.95
C MET A 1 -26.38 -58.28 -14.92
N ALA A 2 -25.36 -57.42 -14.91
CA ALA A 2 -25.39 -56.05 -15.44
C ALA A 2 -23.97 -55.47 -15.26
N LYS A 3 -23.19 -55.42 -16.35
CA LYS A 3 -21.96 -54.63 -16.44
C LYS A 3 -22.37 -53.20 -16.80
N LEU A 4 -21.96 -52.23 -16.00
CA LEU A 4 -22.00 -50.81 -16.36
C LEU A 4 -20.58 -50.36 -16.66
N HIS A 5 -20.41 -49.82 -17.86
CA HIS A 5 -19.18 -49.26 -18.42
C HIS A 5 -18.72 -48.04 -17.62
N ALA A 6 -17.42 -47.95 -17.34
CA ALA A 6 -16.77 -46.73 -16.91
C ALA A 6 -16.39 -45.89 -18.15
N VAL A 7 -16.76 -44.61 -18.11
CA VAL A 7 -16.47 -43.58 -19.11
C VAL A 7 -15.04 -43.08 -18.92
N GLU A 8 -14.28 -43.04 -20.02
CA GLU A 8 -12.95 -42.42 -20.11
C GLU A 8 -13.00 -40.93 -19.77
N LYS A 9 -12.10 -40.48 -18.89
CA LYS A 9 -11.82 -39.05 -18.66
C LYS A 9 -10.62 -38.63 -19.51
N THR A 10 -10.87 -37.97 -20.63
CA THR A 10 -9.85 -37.26 -21.41
C THR A 10 -9.71 -35.83 -20.90
N GLY A 11 -8.72 -35.60 -20.03
CA GLY A 11 -8.13 -34.28 -19.81
C GLY A 11 -6.73 -34.23 -20.44
N PRO A 12 -6.21 -33.05 -20.81
CA PRO A 12 -4.87 -32.95 -21.40
C PRO A 12 -3.81 -33.38 -20.38
N GLN A 13 -2.97 -34.33 -20.76
CA GLN A 13 -1.80 -34.75 -19.97
C GLN A 13 -0.67 -33.72 -20.12
N PRO A 14 0.13 -33.47 -19.06
CA PRO A 14 1.34 -32.67 -19.17
C PRO A 14 2.36 -33.36 -20.10
N PRO A 15 3.19 -32.60 -20.85
CA PRO A 15 4.20 -33.20 -21.73
C PRO A 15 5.33 -33.73 -20.84
N GLY A 16 5.35 -35.02 -20.55
CA GLY A 16 6.20 -35.50 -19.45
C GLY A 16 6.57 -36.97 -19.42
N THR A 17 6.44 -37.74 -20.50
CA THR A 17 7.03 -39.08 -20.54
C THR A 17 7.61 -39.38 -21.91
N LEU A 18 8.91 -39.70 -21.93
CA LEU A 18 9.54 -40.35 -23.08
C LEU A 18 8.85 -41.71 -23.33
N PRO A 19 8.75 -42.18 -24.58
CA PRO A 19 8.16 -43.48 -24.89
C PRO A 19 8.85 -44.61 -24.11
N GLU A 20 8.07 -45.59 -23.62
CA GLU A 20 8.63 -46.80 -23.00
C GLU A 20 9.61 -47.49 -23.97
N GLY A 21 10.90 -47.46 -23.60
CA GLY A 21 12.00 -47.99 -24.42
C GLY A 21 13.06 -46.95 -24.81
N ASP A 22 12.75 -45.65 -24.69
CA ASP A 22 13.71 -44.57 -24.94
C ASP A 22 14.47 -44.25 -23.65
N LYS A 23 15.55 -44.99 -23.41
CA LYS A 23 16.57 -44.61 -22.42
C LYS A 23 17.33 -43.46 -23.06
N GLY A 24 16.97 -42.23 -22.75
CA GLY A 24 17.49 -41.03 -23.41
C GLY A 24 18.95 -41.16 -23.82
N TRP A 25 19.23 -40.84 -25.10
CA TRP A 25 20.55 -40.91 -25.74
C TRP A 25 21.36 -42.16 -25.37
N ASP A 26 21.13 -43.27 -26.07
CA ASP A 26 22.01 -44.44 -26.06
C ASP A 26 23.46 -44.00 -26.29
N TRP A 27 24.24 -43.99 -25.22
CA TRP A 27 25.61 -43.51 -25.20
C TRP A 27 26.55 -44.58 -25.77
N ASP A 28 27.30 -44.21 -26.80
CA ASP A 28 28.49 -44.91 -27.28
C ASP A 28 29.70 -44.03 -26.98
N GLU A 29 30.60 -44.52 -26.12
CA GLU A 29 31.86 -43.86 -25.75
C GLU A 29 32.80 -43.65 -26.96
N HIS A 30 32.45 -44.21 -28.13
CA HIS A 30 33.17 -44.11 -29.40
C HIS A 30 32.35 -43.42 -30.51
N GLY A 31 31.25 -42.75 -30.16
CA GLY A 31 30.41 -41.98 -31.10
C GLY A 31 31.17 -40.87 -31.82
N ALA A 32 30.79 -40.59 -33.06
CA ALA A 32 31.48 -39.66 -33.96
C ALA A 32 31.64 -38.25 -33.34
N PRO A 33 32.81 -37.59 -33.52
CA PRO A 33 33.07 -36.27 -32.94
C PRO A 33 32.16 -35.23 -33.60
N GLY A 34 31.09 -34.88 -32.88
CA GLY A 34 29.99 -34.02 -33.34
C GLY A 34 28.63 -34.35 -32.71
N SER A 35 28.48 -35.51 -32.06
CA SER A 35 27.24 -35.93 -31.38
C SER A 35 27.22 -35.74 -29.86
N VAL A 36 28.28 -35.15 -29.28
CA VAL A 36 28.38 -34.98 -27.82
C VAL A 36 28.01 -33.53 -27.45
N PRO A 37 26.96 -33.29 -26.63
CA PRO A 37 26.60 -31.95 -26.18
C PRO A 37 27.81 -31.25 -25.55
N GLU A 38 28.02 -29.97 -25.82
CA GLU A 38 29.11 -29.20 -25.22
C GLU A 38 28.93 -29.16 -23.69
N ASP A 39 30.04 -29.25 -22.94
CA ASP A 39 29.99 -29.11 -21.48
C ASP A 39 29.49 -27.69 -21.15
N HIS A 40 28.40 -27.61 -20.41
CA HIS A 40 27.81 -26.33 -20.03
C HIS A 40 28.14 -26.02 -18.57
N TYR A 41 28.59 -24.81 -18.31
CA TYR A 41 29.02 -24.38 -16.98
C TYR A 41 28.06 -23.33 -16.43
N ILE A 42 27.59 -23.55 -15.20
CA ILE A 42 26.72 -22.63 -14.48
C ILE A 42 27.40 -22.29 -13.15
N GLN A 43 27.77 -21.03 -12.97
CA GLN A 43 28.32 -20.56 -11.71
C GLN A 43 27.19 -19.99 -10.85
N THR A 44 27.08 -20.46 -9.62
CA THR A 44 26.05 -20.04 -8.69
C THR A 44 26.58 -19.67 -7.33
N THR A 45 25.80 -18.88 -6.61
CA THR A 45 26.04 -18.57 -5.21
C THR A 45 24.73 -18.67 -4.46
N PHE A 46 24.65 -19.62 -3.53
CA PHE A 46 23.55 -19.70 -2.59
C PHE A 46 23.84 -18.76 -1.40
N ILE A 47 23.14 -17.64 -1.36
CA ILE A 47 23.29 -16.60 -0.33
C ILE A 47 22.05 -16.63 0.55
N HIS A 48 22.23 -16.80 1.86
CA HIS A 48 21.11 -16.87 2.78
C HIS A 48 21.41 -16.23 4.13
N ARG A 49 20.33 -15.87 4.83
CA ARG A 49 20.34 -15.45 6.22
C ARG A 49 19.31 -16.26 6.98
N SER A 50 19.74 -16.91 8.05
CA SER A 50 18.88 -17.77 8.87
C SER A 50 18.71 -17.16 10.26
N ASN A 51 17.49 -16.74 10.60
CA ASN A 51 17.20 -16.10 11.88
C ASN A 51 16.71 -17.12 12.94
N THR A 52 16.08 -18.21 12.50
CA THR A 52 15.56 -19.27 13.36
C THR A 52 16.25 -20.62 13.10
N GLU A 53 16.08 -21.59 13.99
CA GLU A 53 16.56 -22.97 13.75
C GLU A 53 15.91 -23.62 12.53
N SER A 54 14.62 -23.32 12.31
CA SER A 54 13.88 -23.77 11.15
C SER A 54 14.45 -23.19 9.84
N ASP A 55 14.92 -21.94 9.84
CA ASP A 55 15.61 -21.35 8.68
C ASP A 55 16.97 -22.01 8.42
N LYS A 56 17.70 -22.38 9.48
CA LYS A 56 18.96 -23.12 9.35
C LYS A 56 18.73 -24.50 8.76
N ALA A 57 17.70 -25.21 9.22
CA ALA A 57 17.33 -26.52 8.69
C ALA A 57 16.97 -26.43 7.20
N TYR A 58 16.16 -25.45 6.82
CA TYR A 58 15.79 -25.23 5.41
C TYR A 58 17.00 -24.86 4.53
N ALA A 59 17.87 -23.96 4.97
CA ALA A 59 19.10 -23.62 4.26
C ALA A 59 20.02 -24.84 4.08
N ASN A 60 20.11 -25.72 5.09
CA ASN A 60 20.86 -26.97 4.98
C ASN A 60 20.24 -27.94 3.97
N ASN A 61 18.91 -28.02 3.89
CA ASN A 61 18.23 -28.83 2.88
C ASN A 61 18.58 -28.33 1.47
N ILE A 62 18.53 -27.02 1.22
CA ILE A 62 18.93 -26.45 -0.07
C ILE A 62 20.38 -26.81 -0.41
N ARG A 63 21.31 -26.63 0.53
CA ARG A 63 22.74 -26.94 0.31
C ARG A 63 22.97 -28.40 -0.04
N ASN A 64 22.28 -29.33 0.63
CA ASN A 64 22.39 -30.75 0.36
C ASN A 64 21.85 -31.10 -1.03
N ILE A 65 20.67 -30.56 -1.38
CA ILE A 65 20.04 -30.80 -2.68
C ILE A 65 20.89 -30.23 -3.82
N ILE A 66 21.53 -29.06 -3.65
CA ILE A 66 22.44 -28.51 -4.65
C ILE A 66 23.60 -29.49 -4.93
N LYS A 67 24.17 -30.11 -3.89
CA LYS A 67 25.24 -31.12 -4.06
C LYS A 67 24.75 -32.35 -4.82
N ASP A 68 23.56 -32.84 -4.49
CA ASP A 68 22.98 -34.00 -5.17
C ASP A 68 22.69 -33.69 -6.65
N ILE A 69 22.16 -32.50 -6.94
CA ILE A 69 21.93 -32.02 -8.31
C ILE A 69 23.26 -31.87 -9.08
N GLN A 70 24.31 -31.33 -8.45
CA GLN A 70 25.64 -31.16 -9.07
C GLN A 70 26.20 -32.47 -9.60
N GLU A 71 26.19 -33.53 -8.78
CA GLU A 71 26.69 -34.84 -9.18
C GLU A 71 25.87 -35.44 -10.32
N ARG A 72 24.54 -35.33 -10.21
CA ARG A 72 23.61 -35.91 -11.18
C ARG A 72 23.68 -35.21 -12.54
N LEU A 73 23.62 -33.88 -12.57
CA LEU A 73 23.65 -33.12 -13.82
C LEU A 73 25.02 -33.20 -14.52
N LYS A 74 26.11 -33.31 -13.77
CA LYS A 74 27.43 -33.55 -14.36
C LYS A 74 27.48 -34.88 -15.10
N LYS A 75 26.82 -35.92 -14.56
CA LYS A 75 26.80 -37.27 -15.14
C LYS A 75 25.79 -37.41 -16.27
N GLU A 76 24.59 -36.86 -16.10
CA GLU A 76 23.44 -37.15 -16.96
C GLU A 76 23.17 -36.04 -17.99
N ALA A 77 23.58 -34.80 -17.71
CA ALA A 77 23.28 -33.63 -18.54
C ALA A 77 24.52 -32.90 -19.07
N ARG A 78 25.74 -33.34 -18.70
CA ARG A 78 27.02 -32.63 -18.96
C ARG A 78 27.01 -31.16 -18.50
N VAL A 79 26.23 -30.86 -17.45
CA VAL A 79 26.19 -29.53 -16.85
C VAL A 79 27.00 -29.54 -15.57
N THR A 80 28.02 -28.69 -15.49
CA THR A 80 28.79 -28.47 -14.27
C THR A 80 28.24 -27.23 -13.57
N ILE A 81 27.69 -27.43 -12.37
CA ILE A 81 27.27 -26.33 -11.49
C ILE A 81 28.37 -26.10 -10.46
N ASP A 82 28.93 -24.90 -10.43
CA ASP A 82 29.88 -24.48 -9.41
C ASP A 82 29.19 -23.54 -8.42
N ASN A 83 28.97 -24.02 -7.20
CA ASN A 83 28.15 -23.33 -6.21
C ASN A 83 28.95 -22.89 -4.98
N GLU A 84 29.05 -21.59 -4.78
CA GLU A 84 29.49 -20.98 -3.52
C GLU A 84 28.32 -20.89 -2.53
N ASN A 85 28.58 -21.12 -1.23
CA ASN A 85 27.56 -20.98 -0.18
C ASN A 85 27.96 -19.87 0.79
N ILE A 86 27.14 -18.81 0.88
CA ILE A 86 27.39 -17.66 1.75
C ILE A 86 26.27 -17.55 2.79
N GLU A 87 26.64 -17.61 4.07
CA GLU A 87 25.72 -17.34 5.18
C GLU A 87 25.96 -15.91 5.69
N CYS A 88 24.98 -15.04 5.52
CA CYS A 88 25.07 -13.64 5.93
C CYS A 88 24.66 -13.46 7.40
N LYS A 89 25.65 -13.54 8.30
CA LYS A 89 25.48 -13.34 9.76
C LYS A 89 25.61 -11.88 10.16
N THR A 90 25.01 -11.53 11.31
CA THR A 90 25.17 -10.19 11.89
C THR A 90 26.62 -9.97 12.29
N GLY A 91 27.31 -9.00 11.67
CA GLY A 91 28.68 -8.61 12.01
C GLY A 91 29.80 -9.29 11.21
N GLU A 92 29.49 -10.19 10.27
CA GLU A 92 30.45 -10.70 9.28
C GLU A 92 30.15 -10.06 7.91
N GLU A 93 31.03 -9.17 7.46
CA GLU A 93 30.89 -8.50 6.17
C GLU A 93 31.58 -9.33 5.07
N ASN A 94 30.95 -10.43 4.64
CA ASN A 94 31.17 -10.82 3.26
C ASN A 94 30.63 -9.67 2.39
N HIS A 95 31.47 -9.09 1.53
CA HIS A 95 31.10 -7.95 0.68
C HIS A 95 29.80 -8.17 -0.09
N ARG A 96 29.48 -9.42 -0.46
CA ARG A 96 28.22 -9.79 -1.15
C ARG A 96 26.99 -9.68 -0.24
N CYS A 97 27.13 -9.73 1.08
CA CYS A 97 26.00 -9.62 2.03
C CYS A 97 25.47 -8.18 2.18
N ALA A 98 26.24 -7.16 1.79
CA ALA A 98 25.82 -5.76 1.87
C ALA A 98 24.66 -5.44 0.90
N ASP A 99 24.51 -6.24 -0.17
CA ASP A 99 23.49 -6.06 -1.21
C ASP A 99 22.15 -6.73 -0.88
N TYR A 100 22.00 -7.32 0.32
CA TYR A 100 20.83 -8.10 0.72
C TYR A 100 20.29 -7.67 2.10
N PRO A 101 19.05 -8.02 2.47
CA PRO A 101 18.43 -7.59 3.73
C PRO A 101 19.26 -7.87 4.98
N SER A 102 19.43 -6.88 5.86
CA SER A 102 20.22 -7.05 7.08
C SER A 102 19.43 -7.59 8.29
N GLN A 103 18.10 -7.54 8.25
CA GLN A 103 17.25 -7.87 9.40
C GLN A 103 16.43 -9.16 9.25
N ARG A 104 15.98 -9.50 8.03
CA ARG A 104 15.08 -10.64 7.79
C ARG A 104 15.82 -11.87 7.25
N ALA A 105 15.25 -13.05 7.48
CA ALA A 105 15.74 -14.28 6.88
C ALA A 105 15.42 -14.31 5.38
N TYR A 106 16.30 -14.88 4.58
CA TYR A 106 16.13 -15.04 3.13
C TYR A 106 16.98 -16.19 2.60
N HIS A 107 16.61 -16.73 1.44
CA HIS A 107 17.29 -17.83 0.75
C HIS A 107 17.33 -17.51 -0.74
N PHE A 108 18.46 -17.01 -1.23
CA PHE A 108 18.62 -16.58 -2.61
C PHE A 108 19.63 -17.44 -3.35
N LEU A 109 19.32 -17.76 -4.61
CA LEU A 109 20.25 -18.37 -5.55
C LEU A 109 20.65 -17.33 -6.58
N VAL A 110 21.90 -16.91 -6.55
CA VAL A 110 22.48 -16.05 -7.58
C VAL A 110 23.07 -16.96 -8.66
N VAL A 111 22.73 -16.71 -9.92
CA VAL A 111 23.30 -17.42 -11.08
C VAL A 111 24.04 -16.40 -11.93
N GLU A 112 25.34 -16.58 -12.09
CA GLU A 112 26.18 -15.69 -12.89
C GLU A 112 26.10 -16.11 -14.37
N ASP A 113 25.50 -15.26 -15.20
CA ASP A 113 25.44 -15.44 -16.66
C ASP A 113 26.33 -14.40 -17.33
N SER A 114 27.38 -14.87 -18.02
CA SER A 114 28.34 -14.00 -18.72
C SER A 114 27.71 -13.14 -19.84
N SER A 115 26.53 -13.51 -20.34
CA SER A 115 25.83 -12.81 -21.41
C SER A 115 24.73 -11.85 -20.93
N LYS A 116 24.11 -12.13 -19.78
CA LYS A 116 22.93 -11.40 -19.26
C LYS A 116 23.16 -10.70 -17.91
N GLY A 117 24.31 -10.91 -17.29
CA GLY A 117 24.57 -10.49 -15.91
C GLY A 117 24.02 -11.47 -14.88
N ALA A 118 24.26 -11.22 -13.59
CA ALA A 118 23.81 -12.10 -12.53
C ALA A 118 22.29 -12.03 -12.34
N ALA A 119 21.62 -13.17 -12.42
CA ALA A 119 20.21 -13.32 -12.06
C ALA A 119 20.10 -13.75 -10.60
N VAL A 120 19.13 -13.21 -9.87
CA VAL A 120 18.89 -13.56 -8.46
C VAL A 120 17.52 -14.20 -8.33
N TYR A 121 17.47 -15.42 -7.81
CA TYR A 121 16.25 -16.18 -7.62
C TYR A 121 15.91 -16.32 -6.14
N SER A 122 14.62 -16.12 -5.82
CA SER A 122 14.08 -16.41 -4.48
C SER A 122 13.71 -17.88 -4.35
N LEU A 123 14.28 -18.54 -3.34
CA LEU A 123 13.95 -19.92 -2.92
C LEU A 123 13.16 -19.88 -1.61
N ASP A 124 12.06 -19.14 -1.62
CA ASP A 124 11.28 -18.85 -0.43
C ASP A 124 10.82 -20.12 0.31
N LYS A 125 11.22 -20.20 1.58
CA LYS A 125 10.92 -21.30 2.48
C LYS A 125 9.43 -21.64 2.53
N LYS A 126 8.59 -20.61 2.65
CA LYS A 126 7.12 -20.71 2.71
C LYS A 126 6.51 -21.55 1.59
N TYR A 127 7.11 -21.56 0.40
CA TYR A 127 6.56 -22.27 -0.76
C TYR A 127 7.18 -23.64 -0.99
N ASN A 128 8.37 -23.91 -0.43
CA ASN A 128 9.16 -25.08 -0.78
C ASN A 128 9.49 -25.99 0.43
N GLU A 129 9.27 -25.57 1.67
CA GLU A 129 9.71 -26.33 2.85
C GLU A 129 8.92 -27.61 3.13
N LYS A 130 7.70 -27.71 2.61
CA LYS A 130 6.78 -28.82 2.94
C LYS A 130 7.27 -30.16 2.41
N GLU A 131 7.90 -30.15 1.24
CA GLU A 131 8.36 -31.34 0.54
C GLU A 131 9.77 -31.09 0.00
N ILE A 132 10.72 -31.98 0.31
CA ILE A 132 12.12 -31.87 -0.14
C ILE A 132 12.19 -31.81 -1.68
N GLY A 133 11.31 -32.54 -2.37
CA GLY A 133 11.23 -32.54 -3.82
C GLY A 133 10.84 -31.19 -4.43
N SER A 134 10.10 -30.33 -3.72
CA SER A 134 9.79 -28.97 -4.19
C SER A 134 11.02 -28.08 -4.25
N ILE A 135 11.95 -28.22 -3.30
CA ILE A 135 13.22 -27.48 -3.32
C ILE A 135 14.06 -27.89 -4.53
N GLU A 136 14.16 -29.20 -4.79
CA GLU A 136 14.89 -29.74 -5.93
C GLU A 136 14.31 -29.24 -7.27
N MET A 137 12.99 -29.29 -7.42
CA MET A 137 12.33 -28.80 -8.63
C MET A 137 12.51 -27.29 -8.83
N ALA A 138 12.50 -26.50 -7.75
CA ALA A 138 12.74 -25.06 -7.81
C ALA A 138 14.17 -24.74 -8.26
N LEU A 139 15.16 -25.50 -7.78
CA LEU A 139 16.56 -25.37 -8.19
C LEU A 139 16.76 -25.77 -9.66
N LEU A 140 16.17 -26.90 -10.08
CA LEU A 140 16.26 -27.35 -11.47
C LEU A 140 15.58 -26.36 -12.44
N ASP A 141 14.45 -25.76 -12.07
CA ASP A 141 13.83 -24.70 -12.87
C ASP A 141 14.73 -23.47 -12.99
N ALA A 142 15.37 -23.04 -11.90
CA ALA A 142 16.34 -21.94 -11.93
C ALA A 142 17.52 -22.25 -12.86
N PHE A 143 18.14 -23.42 -12.72
CA PHE A 143 19.26 -23.82 -13.58
C PHE A 143 18.84 -23.99 -15.04
N SER A 144 17.61 -24.45 -15.31
CA SER A 144 17.08 -24.61 -16.67
C SER A 144 17.06 -23.30 -17.45
N ARG A 145 16.83 -22.17 -16.78
CA ARG A 145 16.81 -20.83 -17.41
C ARG A 145 18.19 -20.36 -17.87
N HIS A 146 19.25 -20.98 -17.33
CA HIS A 146 20.65 -20.70 -17.63
C HIS A 146 21.34 -21.89 -18.31
N SER A 147 20.58 -22.84 -18.82
CA SER A 147 21.06 -24.02 -19.54
C SER A 147 20.47 -24.05 -20.95
N PRO A 148 21.18 -24.58 -21.96
CA PRO A 148 20.62 -24.79 -23.30
C PRO A 148 19.39 -25.72 -23.31
N ASN A 149 19.32 -26.64 -22.34
CA ASN A 149 18.26 -27.65 -22.23
C ASN A 149 17.55 -27.55 -20.88
N PRO A 150 16.23 -27.85 -20.82
CA PRO A 150 15.50 -27.98 -19.56
C PRO A 150 16.14 -29.06 -18.68
N LEU A 151 16.49 -28.70 -17.45
CA LEU A 151 17.13 -29.58 -16.48
C LEU A 151 16.13 -30.26 -15.53
N THR A 152 14.87 -29.83 -15.53
CA THR A 152 13.78 -30.43 -14.75
C THR A 152 13.51 -31.89 -15.13
N ILE A 153 13.87 -32.31 -16.34
CA ILE A 153 13.78 -33.72 -16.78
C ILE A 153 14.72 -34.65 -16.02
N PHE A 154 15.77 -34.11 -15.38
CA PHE A 154 16.71 -34.84 -14.53
C PHE A 154 16.32 -34.75 -13.05
N ALA A 155 15.04 -34.54 -12.74
CA ALA A 155 14.54 -34.58 -11.38
C ALA A 155 14.69 -35.98 -10.77
N SER A 156 14.96 -36.05 -9.47
CA SER A 156 14.90 -37.32 -8.75
C SER A 156 13.48 -37.87 -8.76
N LYS A 157 13.34 -39.18 -8.53
CA LYS A 157 12.03 -39.82 -8.32
C LYS A 157 11.25 -39.20 -7.15
N ILE A 158 11.95 -38.57 -6.21
CA ILE A 158 11.33 -37.86 -5.09
C ILE A 158 10.77 -36.53 -5.58
N ALA A 159 11.47 -35.80 -6.44
CA ALA A 159 11.07 -34.47 -6.91
C ALA A 159 10.09 -34.46 -8.09
N GLU A 160 10.10 -35.49 -8.94
CA GLU A 160 9.23 -35.63 -10.12
C GLU A 160 7.72 -35.36 -9.87
N PRO A 161 7.09 -35.82 -8.75
CA PRO A 161 5.68 -35.53 -8.49
C PRO A 161 5.41 -34.13 -7.90
N HIS A 162 6.44 -33.35 -7.56
CA HIS A 162 6.29 -32.07 -6.87
C HIS A 162 6.52 -30.86 -7.78
N VAL A 163 5.89 -29.74 -7.42
CA VAL A 163 6.14 -28.44 -8.04
C VAL A 163 7.01 -27.62 -7.10
N GLY A 164 8.08 -27.05 -7.64
CA GLY A 164 8.94 -26.11 -6.94
C GLY A 164 8.61 -24.67 -7.32
N PHE A 165 8.65 -23.76 -6.35
CA PHE A 165 8.44 -22.34 -6.59
C PHE A 165 9.78 -21.62 -6.60
N VAL A 166 10.11 -21.04 -7.75
CA VAL A 166 11.26 -20.15 -7.91
C VAL A 166 10.86 -18.90 -8.68
N ARG A 167 11.39 -17.75 -8.27
CA ARG A 167 11.08 -16.46 -8.88
C ARG A 167 12.33 -15.62 -9.02
N GLU A 168 12.55 -15.07 -10.20
CA GLU A 168 13.59 -14.08 -10.44
C GLU A 168 13.23 -12.72 -9.81
N LEU A 169 14.20 -12.11 -9.14
CA LEU A 169 14.09 -10.82 -8.49
C LEU A 169 14.63 -9.72 -9.42
N SER A 170 13.86 -8.65 -9.58
CA SER A 170 14.33 -7.49 -10.33
C SER A 170 15.37 -6.69 -9.53
N ALA A 171 16.26 -5.98 -10.23
CA ALA A 171 17.22 -5.09 -9.59
C ALA A 171 16.57 -4.03 -8.67
N LYS A 172 15.33 -3.59 -8.99
CA LYS A 172 14.56 -2.67 -8.15
C LYS A 172 14.14 -3.32 -6.83
N GLU A 173 13.69 -4.57 -6.87
CA GLU A 173 13.31 -5.33 -5.67
C GLU A 173 14.54 -5.58 -4.79
N ILE A 174 15.66 -6.00 -5.37
CA ILE A 174 16.93 -6.20 -4.65
C ILE A 174 17.38 -4.89 -4.00
N ALA A 175 17.38 -3.78 -4.74
CA ALA A 175 17.73 -2.47 -4.20
C ALA A 175 16.77 -1.99 -3.10
N ALA A 176 15.47 -2.27 -3.22
CA ALA A 176 14.49 -1.96 -2.17
C ALA A 176 14.71 -2.80 -0.90
N MET A 177 15.17 -4.04 -1.07
CA MET A 177 15.52 -4.97 0.00
C MET A 177 16.87 -4.65 0.68
N ALA A 178 17.84 -4.14 -0.08
CA ALA A 178 19.20 -3.81 0.37
C ALA A 178 19.30 -2.46 1.11
N ARG A 179 18.40 -1.51 0.82
CA ARG A 179 18.45 -0.17 1.41
C ARG A 179 18.13 -0.19 2.91
N THR A 180 19.18 -0.25 3.72
CA THR A 180 19.17 0.46 5.01
C THR A 180 19.15 1.96 4.72
N SER A 181 18.06 2.62 5.11
CA SER A 181 17.96 4.08 5.26
C SER A 181 18.28 4.94 4.01
N SER A 182 17.38 4.95 3.01
CA SER A 182 17.05 6.24 2.38
C SER A 182 16.15 7.03 3.34
N PRO A 183 16.09 8.39 3.31
CA PRO A 183 15.20 9.15 4.18
C PRO A 183 13.81 8.54 4.07
N GLU A 184 13.35 7.96 5.16
CA GLU A 184 12.12 7.18 5.23
C GLU A 184 11.00 8.04 4.67
N GLN A 185 10.44 7.65 3.53
CA GLN A 185 9.25 8.29 3.00
C GLN A 185 8.09 7.87 3.88
N ILE A 186 7.87 8.68 4.92
CA ILE A 186 6.71 8.65 5.81
C ILE A 186 5.43 8.73 4.96
N SER A 187 4.39 8.06 5.47
CA SER A 187 3.04 7.94 4.90
C SER A 187 2.68 9.05 3.91
N LYS A 188 2.39 8.63 2.68
CA LYS A 188 1.95 9.47 1.57
C LYS A 188 0.58 10.09 1.76
N HIS A 189 -0.13 9.67 2.80
CA HIS A 189 -1.50 10.06 3.09
C HIS A 189 -1.54 11.21 4.09
N SER A 190 -2.41 12.19 3.83
CA SER A 190 -2.76 13.17 4.86
C SER A 190 -3.69 12.56 5.90
N SER A 191 -3.97 13.29 6.98
CA SER A 191 -4.94 12.88 7.99
C SER A 191 -6.37 12.71 7.45
N LEU A 192 -6.70 13.32 6.30
CA LEU A 192 -7.99 13.17 5.61
C LEU A 192 -8.06 11.88 4.78
N GLU A 193 -6.91 11.30 4.45
CA GLU A 193 -6.76 10.19 3.52
C GLU A 193 -6.45 8.88 4.26
N LEU A 194 -6.81 8.78 5.54
CA LEU A 194 -6.58 7.58 6.35
C LEU A 194 -7.74 6.58 6.29
N GLN A 195 -8.88 6.95 5.70
CA GLN A 195 -10.10 6.14 5.59
C GLN A 195 -10.65 6.16 4.15
N LEU A 196 -9.76 6.04 3.17
CA LEU A 196 -10.13 5.93 1.76
C LEU A 196 -10.67 4.53 1.46
N ILE A 197 -11.70 4.48 0.63
CA ILE A 197 -12.29 3.25 0.14
C ILE A 197 -11.43 2.72 -1.01
N GLU A 198 -11.06 1.45 -0.93
CA GLU A 198 -10.30 0.79 -1.98
C GLU A 198 -11.19 0.58 -3.22
N PRO A 199 -10.79 1.05 -4.42
CA PRO A 199 -11.60 0.92 -5.64
C PRO A 199 -12.00 -0.53 -5.97
N THR A 200 -11.10 -1.48 -5.70
CA THR A 200 -11.32 -2.92 -5.93
C THR A 200 -12.53 -3.48 -5.16
N LEU A 201 -12.87 -2.88 -4.02
CA LEU A 201 -14.07 -3.25 -3.24
C LEU A 201 -15.37 -2.75 -3.88
N ILE A 202 -15.29 -1.72 -4.72
CA ILE A 202 -16.44 -1.11 -5.40
C ILE A 202 -16.68 -1.71 -6.77
N GLU A 203 -15.62 -2.08 -7.49
CA GLU A 203 -15.71 -2.69 -8.82
C GLU A 203 -16.61 -3.93 -8.86
N LEU A 204 -16.63 -4.71 -7.77
CA LEU A 204 -17.43 -5.93 -7.63
C LEU A 204 -18.84 -5.68 -7.07
N ARG A 205 -19.25 -4.42 -6.86
CA ARG A 205 -20.56 -4.06 -6.30
C ARG A 205 -21.54 -3.62 -7.36
N HIS A 206 -22.82 -3.88 -7.09
CA HIS A 206 -23.91 -3.42 -7.96
C HIS A 206 -24.21 -1.94 -7.70
N GLY A 207 -24.26 -1.16 -8.79
CA GLY A 207 -24.55 0.27 -8.74
C GLY A 207 -26.02 0.63 -9.02
N GLU A 208 -26.94 -0.33 -9.02
CA GLU A 208 -28.35 -0.10 -9.34
C GLU A 208 -28.98 0.94 -8.39
N GLY A 209 -29.62 1.96 -8.96
CA GLY A 209 -30.30 3.04 -8.22
C GLY A 209 -29.37 4.09 -7.60
N LEU A 210 -28.04 3.97 -7.74
CA LEU A 210 -27.09 4.94 -7.19
C LEU A 210 -27.15 6.30 -7.91
N ASP A 211 -27.61 6.33 -9.16
CA ASP A 211 -27.80 7.53 -9.97
C ASP A 211 -29.17 8.21 -9.75
N THR A 212 -30.13 7.52 -9.15
CA THR A 212 -31.50 8.06 -8.94
C THR A 212 -31.68 8.92 -7.67
N ILE A 213 -30.58 9.27 -7.00
CA ILE A 213 -30.65 10.02 -5.75
C ILE A 213 -30.96 11.50 -5.99
N ALA A 214 -31.86 12.07 -5.19
CA ALA A 214 -32.12 13.51 -5.24
C ALA A 214 -30.87 14.31 -4.82
N HIS A 215 -30.52 15.35 -5.59
CA HIS A 215 -29.33 16.15 -5.36
C HIS A 215 -29.50 17.61 -5.80
N LYS A 216 -28.56 18.46 -5.39
CA LYS A 216 -28.50 19.89 -5.73
C LYS A 216 -27.42 20.22 -6.76
N LEU A 217 -26.72 19.22 -7.29
CA LEU A 217 -25.70 19.42 -8.32
C LEU A 217 -26.30 20.05 -9.59
N ILE A 218 -25.55 20.97 -10.19
CA ILE A 218 -25.85 21.49 -11.54
C ILE A 218 -25.25 20.56 -12.58
N GLU A 219 -26.05 20.18 -13.57
CA GLU A 219 -25.56 19.42 -14.72
C GLU A 219 -25.07 20.35 -15.82
N PHE A 220 -23.87 20.09 -16.34
CA PHE A 220 -23.42 20.70 -17.59
C PHE A 220 -23.61 19.74 -18.76
N GLN A 221 -24.40 20.18 -19.74
CA GLN A 221 -24.70 19.41 -20.96
C GLN A 221 -23.73 19.74 -22.10
N ASN A 222 -23.01 20.86 -22.02
CA ASN A 222 -22.07 21.28 -23.04
C ASN A 222 -21.03 22.27 -22.51
N GLN A 223 -19.98 22.48 -23.31
CA GLN A 223 -18.87 23.38 -23.01
C GLN A 223 -19.33 24.82 -22.70
N LYS A 224 -20.38 25.32 -23.38
CA LYS A 224 -20.84 26.70 -23.19
C LYS A 224 -21.38 26.93 -21.77
N GLN A 225 -22.20 26.01 -21.26
CA GLN A 225 -22.71 26.08 -19.88
C GLN A 225 -21.58 26.01 -18.85
N PHE A 226 -20.60 25.14 -19.09
CA PHE A 226 -19.42 25.01 -18.24
C PHE A 226 -18.59 26.31 -18.22
N ASP A 227 -18.27 26.88 -19.39
CA ASP A 227 -17.49 28.12 -19.51
C ASP A 227 -18.22 29.33 -18.88
N GLU A 228 -19.54 29.38 -18.97
CA GLU A 228 -20.36 30.41 -18.33
C GLU A 228 -20.32 30.28 -16.81
N ALA A 229 -20.40 29.05 -16.29
CA ALA A 229 -20.30 28.77 -14.86
C ALA A 229 -18.93 29.19 -14.29
N LEU A 230 -17.83 28.89 -15.01
CA LEU A 230 -16.48 29.28 -14.63
C LEU A 230 -16.26 30.80 -14.58
N LYS A 231 -17.02 31.58 -15.37
CA LYS A 231 -16.96 33.05 -15.35
C LYS A 231 -17.84 33.67 -14.24
N THR A 232 -18.91 32.97 -13.88
CA THR A 232 -19.94 33.49 -12.96
C THR A 232 -19.61 33.18 -11.50
N HIS A 233 -19.01 32.02 -11.24
CA HIS A 233 -18.73 31.54 -9.90
C HIS A 233 -17.24 31.58 -9.61
N GLN A 234 -16.89 32.00 -8.40
CA GLN A 234 -15.50 32.05 -7.94
C GLN A 234 -14.92 30.63 -7.82
N HIS A 235 -15.68 29.70 -7.24
CA HIS A 235 -15.28 28.32 -7.06
C HIS A 235 -16.26 27.37 -7.76
N VAL A 236 -15.74 26.48 -8.60
CA VAL A 236 -16.54 25.47 -9.30
C VAL A 236 -15.90 24.11 -9.12
N PHE A 237 -16.67 23.14 -8.62
CA PHE A 237 -16.23 21.75 -8.46
C PHE A 237 -17.08 20.86 -9.36
N VAL A 238 -16.42 20.09 -10.23
CA VAL A 238 -17.12 19.32 -11.28
C VAL A 238 -16.68 17.88 -11.25
N LEU A 239 -17.65 16.97 -11.13
CA LEU A 239 -17.47 15.55 -11.33
C LEU A 239 -17.79 15.16 -12.79
N PHE A 240 -16.84 14.53 -13.47
CA PHE A 240 -17.09 13.85 -14.74
C PHE A 240 -17.40 12.40 -14.44
N TRP A 241 -18.54 11.88 -14.92
CA TRP A 241 -18.95 10.52 -14.57
C TRP A 241 -19.73 9.82 -15.68
N SER A 242 -19.74 8.49 -15.61
CA SER A 242 -20.41 7.58 -16.53
C SER A 242 -21.16 6.49 -15.76
N ASN A 243 -22.36 6.14 -16.19
CA ASN A 243 -23.13 5.05 -15.59
C ASN A 243 -22.64 3.65 -15.99
N VAL A 244 -21.61 3.57 -16.85
CA VAL A 244 -21.03 2.30 -17.33
C VAL A 244 -20.16 1.64 -16.25
N PHE A 245 -19.54 2.42 -15.36
CA PHE A 245 -18.57 1.92 -14.39
C PHE A 245 -19.10 2.01 -12.96
N SER A 246 -19.00 0.91 -12.21
CA SER A 246 -19.47 0.87 -10.81
C SER A 246 -18.80 1.92 -9.94
N LEU A 247 -17.47 2.09 -10.06
CA LEU A 247 -16.72 3.12 -9.33
C LEU A 247 -17.25 4.54 -9.59
N SER A 248 -17.54 4.85 -10.86
CA SER A 248 -18.07 6.14 -11.28
C SER A 248 -19.47 6.41 -10.71
N LEU A 249 -20.35 5.40 -10.70
CA LEU A 249 -21.67 5.49 -10.07
C LEU A 249 -21.60 5.74 -8.56
N HIS A 250 -20.71 5.03 -7.86
CA HIS A 250 -20.52 5.21 -6.41
C HIS A 250 -19.93 6.60 -6.11
N GLN A 251 -18.99 7.08 -6.94
CA GLN A 251 -18.45 8.43 -6.85
C GLN A 251 -19.55 9.48 -7.05
N PHE A 252 -20.39 9.33 -8.08
CA PHE A 252 -21.52 10.21 -8.33
C PHE A 252 -22.50 10.21 -7.14
N ASN A 253 -22.85 9.04 -6.61
CA ASN A 253 -23.77 8.94 -5.48
C ASN A 253 -23.26 9.72 -4.24
N LEU A 254 -21.97 9.58 -3.91
CA LEU A 254 -21.38 10.33 -2.79
C LEU A 254 -21.32 11.83 -3.08
N TRP A 255 -20.98 12.21 -4.30
CA TRP A 255 -20.94 13.62 -4.71
C TRP A 255 -22.33 14.27 -4.67
N ALA A 256 -23.35 13.54 -5.13
CA ALA A 256 -24.74 13.90 -5.06
C ALA A 256 -25.21 14.10 -3.60
N ARG A 257 -24.89 13.17 -2.69
CA ARG A 257 -25.16 13.33 -1.25
C ARG A 257 -24.43 14.52 -0.65
N THR A 258 -23.17 14.74 -1.03
CA THR A 258 -22.37 15.89 -0.58
C THR A 258 -23.05 17.20 -0.97
N SER A 259 -23.60 17.30 -2.19
CA SER A 259 -24.34 18.48 -2.64
C SER A 259 -25.59 18.81 -1.81
N ASN A 260 -26.19 17.82 -1.14
CA ASN A 260 -27.37 18.05 -0.32
C ASN A 260 -27.03 18.76 1.00
N VAL A 261 -25.86 18.44 1.56
CA VAL A 261 -25.41 18.92 2.87
C VAL A 261 -24.39 20.06 2.79
N PHE A 262 -23.73 20.25 1.65
CA PHE A 262 -22.79 21.34 1.44
C PHE A 262 -23.47 22.52 0.73
N SER A 263 -23.31 23.72 1.28
CA SER A 263 -23.81 24.96 0.70
C SER A 263 -22.96 26.13 1.16
N GLU A 264 -22.26 26.77 0.24
CA GLU A 264 -21.48 27.98 0.52
C GLU A 264 -21.67 29.00 -0.60
N LYS A 265 -21.56 30.30 -0.25
CA LYS A 265 -21.73 31.38 -1.22
C LYS A 265 -20.57 31.36 -2.21
N ASN A 266 -20.85 31.63 -3.49
CA ASN A 266 -19.88 31.65 -4.60
C ASN A 266 -19.22 30.29 -4.91
N VAL A 267 -19.76 29.19 -4.37
CA VAL A 267 -19.32 27.83 -4.66
C VAL A 267 -20.39 27.11 -5.47
N LEU A 268 -20.00 26.51 -6.59
CA LEU A 268 -20.85 25.70 -7.43
C LEU A 268 -20.38 24.24 -7.40
N LEU A 269 -21.27 23.33 -6.99
CA LEU A 269 -21.06 21.89 -7.15
C LEU A 269 -21.83 21.41 -8.38
N ALA A 270 -21.12 20.77 -9.30
CA ALA A 270 -21.66 20.39 -10.59
C ALA A 270 -21.20 19.00 -11.01
N HIS A 271 -21.81 18.50 -12.09
CA HIS A 271 -21.42 17.24 -12.73
C HIS A 271 -21.65 17.26 -14.24
N VAL A 272 -21.03 16.28 -14.91
CA VAL A 272 -21.20 16.00 -16.34
C VAL A 272 -21.51 14.53 -16.54
N ARG A 273 -22.65 14.23 -17.17
CA ARG A 273 -23.02 12.87 -17.58
C ARG A 273 -22.37 12.52 -18.91
N CYS A 274 -21.19 11.90 -18.87
CA CYS A 274 -20.41 11.63 -20.07
C CYS A 274 -21.02 10.58 -21.00
N HIS A 275 -21.89 9.71 -20.47
CA HIS A 275 -22.65 8.73 -21.27
C HIS A 275 -23.77 9.39 -22.11
N GLU A 276 -24.25 10.57 -21.72
CA GLU A 276 -25.22 11.37 -22.50
C GLU A 276 -24.55 12.48 -23.32
N ASN A 277 -23.40 12.97 -22.87
CA ASN A 277 -22.71 14.13 -23.44
C ASN A 277 -21.32 13.73 -24.00
N ILE A 278 -21.26 12.69 -24.82
CA ILE A 278 -20.01 12.06 -25.32
C ILE A 278 -19.06 13.10 -25.94
N ASN A 279 -19.58 14.00 -26.78
CA ASN A 279 -18.75 15.03 -27.43
C ASN A 279 -18.10 16.00 -26.43
N PHE A 280 -18.74 16.25 -25.29
CA PHE A 280 -18.18 17.11 -24.25
C PHE A 280 -17.15 16.36 -23.38
N CYS A 281 -17.25 15.03 -23.29
CA CYS A 281 -16.29 14.19 -22.59
C CYS A 281 -15.30 13.49 -23.54
N ASP A 282 -15.14 13.99 -24.76
CA ASP A 282 -14.20 13.42 -25.71
C ASP A 282 -12.76 13.57 -25.19
N GLY A 283 -11.98 12.49 -25.28
CA GLY A 283 -10.63 12.40 -24.74
C GLY A 283 -10.51 11.94 -23.27
N LEU A 284 -11.61 11.72 -22.56
CA LEU A 284 -11.57 11.14 -21.20
C LEU A 284 -11.30 9.62 -21.25
N LYS A 285 -10.48 9.15 -20.32
CA LYS A 285 -10.23 7.72 -20.07
C LYS A 285 -11.13 7.21 -18.95
N THR A 286 -11.21 5.88 -18.81
CA THR A 286 -12.04 5.23 -17.77
C THR A 286 -11.74 5.74 -16.36
N ALA A 287 -10.46 5.96 -16.03
CA ALA A 287 -10.01 6.48 -14.73
C ALA A 287 -10.40 7.95 -14.47
N ASP A 288 -10.83 8.67 -15.51
CA ASP A 288 -11.23 10.07 -15.37
C ASP A 288 -12.68 10.20 -14.88
N PHE A 289 -13.50 9.15 -15.05
CA PHE A 289 -14.94 9.17 -14.71
C PHE A 289 -15.24 9.08 -13.20
N ASN A 290 -14.24 9.08 -12.34
CA ASN A 290 -14.38 9.26 -10.89
C ASN A 290 -13.59 10.46 -10.36
N THR A 291 -13.13 11.35 -11.26
CA THR A 291 -12.35 12.53 -10.88
C THR A 291 -13.25 13.74 -10.63
N ILE A 292 -13.11 14.35 -9.45
CA ILE A 292 -13.66 15.69 -9.17
C ILE A 292 -12.57 16.71 -9.42
N VAL A 293 -12.86 17.73 -10.23
CA VAL A 293 -11.95 18.82 -10.57
C VAL A 293 -12.41 20.11 -9.90
N ALA A 294 -11.49 20.84 -9.28
CA ALA A 294 -11.72 22.12 -8.63
C ALA A 294 -11.16 23.28 -9.46
N TYR A 295 -12.01 24.27 -9.70
CA TYR A 295 -11.67 25.51 -10.39
C TYR A 295 -11.80 26.69 -9.44
N ARG A 296 -10.87 27.64 -9.56
CA ARG A 296 -10.92 28.95 -8.91
C ARG A 296 -10.71 30.02 -9.96
N ASP A 297 -11.67 30.94 -10.08
CA ASP A 297 -11.62 32.03 -11.06
C ASP A 297 -11.34 31.54 -12.50
N GLY A 298 -11.98 30.42 -12.86
CA GLY A 298 -11.84 29.77 -14.17
C GLY A 298 -10.56 28.96 -14.38
N VAL A 299 -9.66 28.90 -13.40
CA VAL A 299 -8.40 28.14 -13.47
C VAL A 299 -8.51 26.84 -12.68
N ASN A 300 -8.09 25.72 -13.27
CA ASN A 300 -7.99 24.45 -12.55
C ASN A 300 -6.94 24.59 -11.44
N THR A 301 -7.37 24.31 -10.21
CA THR A 301 -6.55 24.42 -9.01
C THR A 301 -6.25 23.09 -8.34
N GLY A 302 -6.97 22.01 -8.68
CA GLY A 302 -6.71 20.70 -8.11
C GLY A 302 -7.78 19.68 -8.45
N THR A 303 -7.50 18.42 -8.10
CA THR A 303 -8.38 17.29 -8.38
C THR A 303 -8.38 16.32 -7.20
N THR A 304 -9.43 15.53 -7.07
CA THR A 304 -9.44 14.33 -6.21
C THR A 304 -10.08 13.16 -6.97
N GLN A 305 -9.44 12.00 -6.87
CA GLN A 305 -9.96 10.71 -7.36
C GLN A 305 -10.30 9.76 -6.21
N HIS A 306 -10.00 10.17 -4.99
CA HIS A 306 -10.21 9.37 -3.80
C HIS A 306 -11.70 9.22 -3.50
N LEU A 307 -12.10 7.98 -3.26
CA LEU A 307 -13.42 7.63 -2.78
C LEU A 307 -13.39 7.52 -1.25
N SER A 308 -14.27 8.23 -0.57
CA SER A 308 -14.41 8.16 0.90
C SER A 308 -15.84 8.50 1.31
N ASN A 309 -16.04 9.16 2.45
CA ASN A 309 -17.35 9.59 2.94
C ASN A 309 -17.67 11.06 2.59
N ILE A 310 -18.87 11.51 2.93
CA ILE A 310 -19.33 12.88 2.70
C ILE A 310 -18.42 13.92 3.40
N LYS A 311 -17.97 13.60 4.62
CA LYS A 311 -17.12 14.50 5.42
C LYS A 311 -15.77 14.77 4.74
N TYR A 312 -15.17 13.75 4.12
CA TYR A 312 -13.95 13.92 3.31
C TYR A 312 -14.14 14.98 2.24
N TYR A 313 -15.22 14.92 1.45
CA TYR A 313 -15.46 15.90 0.39
C TYR A 313 -15.74 17.30 0.94
N GLN A 314 -16.49 17.42 2.04
CA GLN A 314 -16.72 18.72 2.68
C GLN A 314 -15.41 19.36 3.14
N GLN A 315 -14.54 18.59 3.79
CA GLN A 315 -13.23 19.06 4.24
C GLN A 315 -12.32 19.42 3.06
N TRP A 316 -12.28 18.58 2.03
CA TRP A 316 -11.50 18.84 0.82
C TRP A 316 -11.98 20.13 0.11
N ILE A 317 -13.28 20.30 -0.11
CA ILE A 317 -13.86 21.52 -0.70
C ILE A 317 -13.46 22.76 0.12
N ARG A 318 -13.65 22.73 1.44
CA ARG A 318 -13.34 23.86 2.33
C ARG A 318 -11.86 24.22 2.33
N LEU A 319 -10.96 23.23 2.30
CA LEU A 319 -9.52 23.46 2.17
C LEU A 319 -9.16 24.03 0.80
N MET A 320 -9.86 23.63 -0.27
CA MET A 320 -9.63 24.17 -1.61
C MET A 320 -10.12 25.62 -1.73
N ILE A 321 -11.27 25.96 -1.14
CA ILE A 321 -11.80 27.34 -1.10
C ILE A 321 -10.82 28.27 -0.38
N ASN A 322 -10.31 27.83 0.77
CA ASN A 322 -9.37 28.59 1.60
C ASN A 322 -7.90 28.37 1.22
N SER A 323 -7.61 27.86 0.02
CA SER A 323 -6.23 27.61 -0.41
C SER A 323 -5.45 28.92 -0.67
N PRO A 324 -4.11 28.94 -0.45
CA PRO A 324 -3.26 27.85 0.04
C PRO A 324 -3.33 27.57 1.55
N PHE A 325 -3.83 28.50 2.35
CA PHE A 325 -3.95 28.38 3.80
C PHE A 325 -5.11 29.24 4.31
N VAL A 326 -5.64 28.89 5.49
CA VAL A 326 -6.65 29.70 6.17
C VAL A 326 -5.97 30.86 6.89
N GLU A 327 -6.34 32.10 6.54
CA GLU A 327 -5.85 33.29 7.23
C GLU A 327 -6.54 33.49 8.58
N LEU A 328 -5.75 33.55 9.65
CA LEU A 328 -6.19 33.84 11.01
C LEU A 328 -6.08 35.35 11.21
N LYS A 329 -7.20 36.04 11.42
CA LYS A 329 -7.24 37.52 11.49
C LYS A 329 -7.08 38.03 12.91
N THR A 330 -7.45 37.22 13.89
CA THR A 330 -7.44 37.60 15.30
C THR A 330 -6.69 36.59 16.17
N GLU A 331 -6.27 37.03 17.36
CA GLU A 331 -5.74 36.13 18.40
C GLU A 331 -6.79 35.11 18.87
N GLY A 332 -8.09 35.40 18.69
CA GLY A 332 -9.18 34.46 18.90
C GLY A 332 -9.13 33.30 17.90
N ASP A 333 -8.99 33.62 16.62
CA ASP A 333 -8.84 32.64 15.53
C ASP A 333 -7.60 31.76 15.76
N LEU A 334 -6.49 32.37 16.20
CA LEU A 334 -5.28 31.63 16.57
C LEU A 334 -5.52 30.62 17.70
N LYS A 335 -6.28 31.00 18.74
CA LYS A 335 -6.61 30.10 19.84
C LYS A 335 -7.54 28.96 19.40
N SER A 336 -8.48 29.23 18.50
CA SER A 336 -9.37 28.22 17.93
C SER A 336 -8.62 27.26 17.01
N ALA A 337 -7.74 27.78 16.14
CA ALA A 337 -6.92 26.97 15.24
C ALA A 337 -6.00 26.01 16.02
N LYS A 338 -5.43 26.45 17.14
CA LYS A 338 -4.66 25.59 18.07
C LYS A 338 -5.48 24.45 18.67
N LYS A 339 -6.81 24.56 18.68
CA LYS A 339 -7.75 23.52 19.11
C LYS A 339 -8.28 22.69 17.93
N GLY A 340 -7.74 22.85 16.73
CA GLY A 340 -8.17 22.10 15.55
C GLY A 340 -9.35 22.71 14.80
N VAL A 341 -9.82 23.91 15.19
CA VAL A 341 -10.98 24.58 14.58
C VAL A 341 -10.50 25.78 13.77
N LEU A 342 -10.66 25.73 12.46
CA LEU A 342 -10.27 26.81 11.56
C LEU A 342 -11.44 27.78 11.30
N PRO A 343 -11.18 29.09 11.12
CA PRO A 343 -12.21 30.02 10.67
C PRO A 343 -12.90 29.53 9.41
N ASP A 344 -14.21 29.73 9.33
CA ASP A 344 -15.06 29.36 8.18
C ASP A 344 -15.04 27.86 7.82
N ILE A 345 -14.51 27.00 8.71
CA ILE A 345 -14.55 25.55 8.59
C ILE A 345 -15.10 24.96 9.90
N GLU A 346 -16.35 24.48 9.85
CA GLU A 346 -17.02 23.93 11.04
C GLU A 346 -16.42 22.61 11.53
N ASP A 347 -15.69 21.90 10.66
CA ASP A 347 -15.07 20.63 10.99
C ASP A 347 -13.83 20.80 11.86
N GLU A 348 -13.76 20.00 12.92
CA GLU A 348 -12.55 19.87 13.73
C GLU A 348 -11.53 18.97 13.03
N PHE A 349 -10.32 19.49 12.83
CA PHE A 349 -9.18 18.74 12.32
C PHE A 349 -8.40 18.06 13.44
N SER A 350 -7.88 16.87 13.18
CA SER A 350 -7.01 16.14 14.10
C SER A 350 -5.69 16.88 14.36
N ALA A 351 -5.23 17.65 13.38
CA ALA A 351 -4.05 18.48 13.47
C ALA A 351 -4.17 19.70 12.55
N VAL A 352 -3.57 20.82 12.95
CA VAL A 352 -3.47 22.05 12.15
C VAL A 352 -2.04 22.59 12.23
N THR A 353 -1.42 22.84 11.09
CA THR A 353 -0.12 23.53 11.04
C THR A 353 -0.33 25.03 10.91
N ILE A 354 0.27 25.81 11.80
CA ILE A 354 0.15 27.26 11.83
C ILE A 354 1.52 27.88 11.59
N GLY A 355 1.61 28.72 10.56
CA GLY A 355 2.74 29.61 10.33
C GLY A 355 2.48 30.98 10.94
N ILE A 356 3.39 31.47 11.77
CA ILE A 356 3.36 32.82 12.34
C ILE A 356 4.52 33.62 11.74
N PHE A 357 4.23 34.73 11.09
CA PHE A 357 5.23 35.56 10.41
C PHE A 357 5.05 37.05 10.74
N PRO A 358 6.13 37.85 10.75
CA PRO A 358 6.04 39.28 10.98
C PRO A 358 5.29 40.03 9.87
N GLU A 359 5.44 39.57 8.63
CA GLU A 359 4.90 40.18 7.42
C GLU A 359 4.70 39.12 6.32
N SER A 360 3.86 39.44 5.33
CA SER A 360 3.51 38.57 4.19
C SER A 360 4.42 38.74 2.97
N THR A 361 5.64 39.25 3.15
CA THR A 361 6.59 39.53 2.06
C THR A 361 7.96 38.88 2.29
N GLY A 362 8.26 38.44 3.52
CA GLY A 362 9.55 37.85 3.87
C GLY A 362 9.82 36.50 3.20
N THR A 363 11.09 36.16 3.03
CA THR A 363 11.51 34.90 2.38
C THR A 363 10.96 33.66 3.09
N ALA A 364 10.98 33.65 4.43
CA ALA A 364 10.46 32.54 5.23
C ALA A 364 8.94 32.34 4.99
N PHE A 365 8.19 33.44 4.92
CA PHE A 365 6.77 33.42 4.57
C PHE A 365 6.56 32.88 3.15
N ARG A 366 7.32 33.37 2.16
CA ARG A 366 7.19 32.93 0.76
C ARG A 366 7.46 31.44 0.59
N HIS A 367 8.45 30.89 1.30
CA HIS A 367 8.72 29.45 1.27
C HIS A 367 7.63 28.63 1.96
N PHE A 368 7.03 29.14 3.03
CA PHE A 368 5.85 28.53 3.66
C PHE A 368 4.63 28.56 2.74
N GLU A 369 4.37 29.66 2.05
CA GLU A 369 3.30 29.77 1.06
C GLU A 369 3.49 28.77 -0.08
N ILE A 370 4.71 28.60 -0.61
CA ILE A 370 5.01 27.57 -1.62
C ILE A 370 4.71 26.17 -1.09
N ALA A 371 5.11 25.86 0.15
CA ALA A 371 4.82 24.57 0.76
C ALA A 371 3.32 24.34 0.94
N ALA A 372 2.59 25.34 1.42
CA ALA A 372 1.13 25.28 1.59
C ALA A 372 0.40 25.11 0.25
N GLU A 373 0.81 25.84 -0.79
CA GLU A 373 0.25 25.72 -2.15
C GLU A 373 0.45 24.31 -2.73
N LYS A 374 1.58 23.66 -2.44
CA LYS A 374 1.84 22.27 -2.86
C LYS A 374 1.02 21.23 -2.09
N LEU A 375 0.51 21.59 -0.90
CA LEU A 375 -0.20 20.72 0.02
C LEU A 375 -1.70 21.05 0.13
N LYS A 376 -2.18 22.02 -0.66
CA LYS A 376 -3.57 22.50 -0.64
C LYS A 376 -4.56 21.37 -0.87
N GLY A 377 -5.72 21.47 -0.22
CA GLY A 377 -6.77 20.45 -0.26
C GLY A 377 -6.46 19.18 0.54
N ARG A 378 -5.20 18.92 0.92
CA ARG A 378 -4.80 17.69 1.63
C ARG A 378 -4.51 17.91 3.10
N TYR A 379 -3.94 19.05 3.47
CA TYR A 379 -3.51 19.36 4.84
C TYR A 379 -4.15 20.64 5.36
N ALA A 380 -4.43 20.67 6.66
CA ALA A 380 -4.98 21.84 7.33
C ALA A 380 -3.85 22.81 7.70
N VAL A 381 -3.67 23.84 6.87
CA VAL A 381 -2.59 24.84 7.05
C VAL A 381 -3.22 26.21 7.27
N ALA A 382 -2.69 26.96 8.24
CA ALA A 382 -3.16 28.29 8.59
C ALA A 382 -2.00 29.30 8.73
N LEU A 383 -2.31 30.58 8.50
CA LEU A 383 -1.38 31.69 8.59
C LEU A 383 -1.84 32.70 9.63
N PHE A 384 -0.92 33.17 10.47
CA PHE A 384 -1.15 34.32 11.35
C PHE A 384 -0.02 35.35 11.17
N VAL A 385 -0.34 36.52 10.63
CA VAL A 385 0.63 37.62 10.52
C VAL A 385 0.63 38.43 11.80
N LYS A 386 1.77 38.44 12.51
CA LYS A 386 1.94 39.14 13.79
C LYS A 386 3.15 40.07 13.70
N PRO A 387 2.95 41.38 13.52
CA PRO A 387 4.04 42.36 13.44
C PRO A 387 4.99 42.25 14.65
N GLY A 388 6.29 42.22 14.38
CA GLY A 388 7.35 42.11 15.40
C GLY A 388 7.57 40.69 15.96
N ALA A 389 6.85 39.67 15.49
CA ALA A 389 7.13 38.28 15.83
C ALA A 389 8.26 37.70 14.96
N GLU A 390 9.01 36.74 15.51
CA GLU A 390 9.91 35.93 14.69
C GLU A 390 9.12 34.90 13.88
N PRO A 391 9.55 34.60 12.63
CA PRO A 391 9.00 33.50 11.86
C PRO A 391 9.02 32.19 12.67
N SER A 392 7.85 31.56 12.80
CA SER A 392 7.73 30.26 13.46
C SER A 392 6.66 29.41 12.76
N VAL A 393 6.87 28.10 12.71
CA VAL A 393 5.87 27.15 12.19
C VAL A 393 5.70 26.06 13.24
N ALA A 394 4.46 25.72 13.56
CA ALA A 394 4.16 24.68 14.53
C ALA A 394 2.88 23.94 14.16
N SER A 395 2.85 22.64 14.43
CA SER A 395 1.66 21.81 14.26
C SER A 395 1.01 21.52 15.61
N TYR A 396 -0.28 21.83 15.70
CA TYR A 396 -1.10 21.66 16.88
C TYR A 396 -2.00 20.45 16.72
N ARG A 397 -1.96 19.54 17.70
CA ARG A 397 -2.66 18.25 17.70
C ARG A 397 -3.49 18.14 18.98
N PRO A 398 -4.69 18.72 19.02
CA PRO A 398 -5.43 18.95 20.27
C PRO A 398 -5.81 17.66 21.03
N LYS A 399 -6.03 16.57 20.28
CA LYS A 399 -6.44 15.26 20.80
C LYS A 399 -5.26 14.34 21.15
N GLU A 400 -4.03 14.77 20.88
CA GLU A 400 -2.82 13.99 21.13
C GLU A 400 -2.21 14.30 22.49
N LYS A 401 -1.44 13.35 23.04
CA LYS A 401 -0.66 13.59 24.26
C LYS A 401 0.38 14.69 24.05
N LYS A 402 1.13 14.64 22.95
CA LYS A 402 2.08 15.68 22.51
C LYS A 402 1.36 16.67 21.60
N LYS A 403 0.75 17.68 22.22
CA LYS A 403 -0.17 18.64 21.57
C LYS A 403 0.48 19.62 20.59
N ARG A 404 1.78 19.82 20.66
CA ARG A 404 2.52 20.77 19.81
C ARG A 404 3.81 20.14 19.30
N LEU A 405 4.05 20.31 18.02
CA LEU A 405 5.32 20.03 17.35
C LEU A 405 5.83 21.32 16.74
N ASP A 406 7.03 21.73 17.12
CA ASP A 406 7.67 22.94 16.59
C ASP A 406 8.57 22.58 15.41
N TYR A 407 8.60 23.45 14.41
CA TYR A 407 9.51 23.34 13.29
C TYR A 407 10.87 23.97 13.64
N GLU A 408 11.91 23.14 13.67
CA GLU A 408 13.29 23.55 13.99
C GLU A 408 14.20 23.54 12.74
N GLY A 409 13.65 23.20 11.57
CA GLY A 409 14.38 23.10 10.32
C GLY A 409 14.65 24.44 9.64
N ARG A 410 15.33 24.39 8.49
CA ARG A 410 15.53 25.57 7.63
C ARG A 410 14.24 25.92 6.92
N TYR A 411 13.94 27.20 6.72
CA TYR A 411 12.78 27.62 5.94
C TYR A 411 13.01 27.38 4.43
N ASP A 412 13.22 26.14 4.00
CA ASP A 412 13.16 25.74 2.60
C ASP A 412 11.86 24.95 2.34
N PRO A 413 11.28 25.05 1.13
CA PRO A 413 9.98 24.41 0.86
C PRO A 413 9.96 22.90 1.08
N ALA A 414 11.05 22.18 0.80
CA ALA A 414 11.08 20.73 0.91
C ALA A 414 11.01 20.27 2.37
N SER A 415 11.79 20.91 3.25
CA SER A 415 11.78 20.64 4.68
C SER A 415 10.44 21.02 5.33
N LEU A 416 9.81 22.12 4.89
CA LEU A 416 8.47 22.52 5.34
C LEU A 416 7.39 21.53 4.90
N ILE A 417 7.43 21.07 3.64
CA ILE A 417 6.51 20.05 3.14
C ILE A 417 6.62 18.78 3.97
N SER A 418 7.84 18.29 4.19
CA SER A 418 8.09 17.11 5.02
C SER A 418 7.54 17.30 6.44
N PHE A 419 7.81 18.45 7.07
CA PHE A 419 7.29 18.74 8.39
C PHE A 419 5.75 18.76 8.43
N ILE A 420 5.09 19.48 7.53
CA ILE A 420 3.62 19.56 7.48
C ILE A 420 3.03 18.16 7.29
N SER A 421 3.54 17.39 6.33
CA SER A 421 3.05 16.04 6.05
C SER A 421 3.17 15.10 7.25
N ASN A 422 4.29 15.14 7.96
CA ASN A 422 4.56 14.22 9.07
C ASN A 422 3.86 14.63 10.36
N SER A 423 3.83 15.93 10.63
CA SER A 423 3.34 16.46 11.90
C SER A 423 1.82 16.43 12.01
N GLN A 424 1.08 16.30 10.91
CA GLN A 424 -0.38 16.18 10.91
C GLN A 424 -0.89 14.75 11.01
N LEU A 425 -0.02 13.74 10.89
CA LEU A 425 -0.42 12.35 11.09
C LEU A 425 -0.71 12.08 12.58
N PRO A 426 -1.86 11.44 12.89
CA PRO A 426 -2.17 11.07 14.26
C PRO A 426 -1.17 10.01 14.75
N SER A 427 -0.93 10.00 16.07
CA SER A 427 -0.08 8.98 16.70
C SER A 427 -0.71 7.60 16.63
N VAL A 428 -2.05 7.55 16.74
CA VAL A 428 -2.84 6.33 16.66
C VAL A 428 -3.93 6.53 15.61
N ILE A 429 -3.97 5.68 14.59
CA ILE A 429 -4.98 5.72 13.53
C ILE A 429 -6.21 4.92 13.99
N ASP A 430 -7.38 5.56 14.02
CA ASP A 430 -8.63 4.85 14.26
C ASP A 430 -9.14 4.22 12.96
N ILE A 431 -9.24 2.89 12.96
CA ILE A 431 -9.55 2.09 11.77
C ILE A 431 -10.93 1.43 11.85
N VAL A 432 -11.71 1.73 12.90
CA VAL A 432 -13.01 1.10 13.16
C VAL A 432 -14.00 1.29 12.01
N ASN A 433 -13.95 2.45 11.35
CA ASN A 433 -14.82 2.81 10.22
C ASN A 433 -14.13 2.64 8.86
N GLY A 434 -13.23 1.65 8.77
CA GLY A 434 -12.38 1.43 7.60
C GLY A 434 -11.06 2.21 7.66
N PHE A 435 -10.20 1.93 6.69
CA PHE A 435 -8.85 2.49 6.60
C PHE A 435 -8.33 2.47 5.16
N THR A 436 -7.32 3.29 4.88
CA THR A 436 -6.58 3.27 3.62
C THR A 436 -5.54 2.16 3.62
N THR A 437 -5.69 1.17 2.74
CA THR A 437 -4.84 -0.03 2.67
C THR A 437 -3.35 0.29 2.64
N ASP A 438 -2.93 1.26 1.84
CA ASP A 438 -1.53 1.64 1.65
C ASP A 438 -0.93 2.33 2.88
N ALA A 439 -1.77 3.01 3.68
CA ALA A 439 -1.33 3.63 4.92
C ALA A 439 -0.91 2.57 5.96
N LEU A 440 -1.47 1.36 5.89
CA LEU A 440 -1.24 0.30 6.86
C LEU A 440 -0.29 -0.80 6.34
N PHE A 441 -0.61 -1.45 5.23
CA PHE A 441 -0.02 -2.75 4.89
C PHE A 441 1.04 -2.73 3.79
N ARG A 442 0.91 -1.85 2.78
CA ARG A 442 1.83 -1.78 1.63
C ARG A 442 3.08 -0.94 1.95
N GLN A 443 3.72 -1.27 3.08
CA GLN A 443 4.93 -0.64 3.59
C GLN A 443 5.65 -1.55 4.61
N ASN A 444 6.85 -1.16 5.05
CA ASN A 444 7.73 -2.03 5.84
C ASN A 444 7.45 -2.04 7.35
N ARG A 445 6.65 -1.10 7.86
CA ARG A 445 6.37 -1.01 9.30
C ARG A 445 5.37 -2.06 9.74
N ILE A 446 5.54 -2.52 10.98
CA ILE A 446 4.65 -3.46 11.64
C ILE A 446 3.40 -2.73 12.11
N VAL A 447 2.21 -3.29 11.87
CA VAL A 447 0.97 -2.71 12.39
C VAL A 447 0.74 -3.24 13.80
N ILE A 448 0.61 -2.35 14.77
CA ILE A 448 0.23 -2.69 16.13
C ILE A 448 -1.13 -2.06 16.43
N CYS A 449 -2.13 -2.90 16.70
CA CYS A 449 -3.51 -2.52 16.83
C CYS A 449 -4.01 -2.76 18.25
N LEU A 450 -4.51 -1.70 18.90
CA LEU A 450 -5.27 -1.85 20.14
C LEU A 450 -6.73 -2.17 19.81
N LEU A 451 -7.18 -3.37 20.18
CA LEU A 451 -8.60 -3.67 20.31
C LEU A 451 -9.06 -3.24 21.70
N SER A 452 -9.76 -2.11 21.79
CA SER A 452 -10.25 -1.57 23.06
C SER A 452 -11.66 -2.06 23.35
N VAL A 453 -11.89 -2.66 24.53
CA VAL A 453 -13.23 -3.06 24.99
C VAL A 453 -13.70 -2.12 26.11
N GLY A 454 -14.92 -1.58 25.98
CA GLY A 454 -15.51 -0.70 26.98
C GLY A 454 -14.73 0.61 27.18
N SER A 455 -14.70 1.13 28.41
CA SER A 455 -13.94 2.33 28.80
C SER A 455 -12.49 2.02 29.21
N THR A 456 -11.90 0.94 28.69
CA THR A 456 -10.52 0.57 29.07
C THR A 456 -9.57 1.72 28.77
N ASP A 457 -8.67 2.00 29.70
CA ASP A 457 -7.72 3.10 29.60
C ASP A 457 -6.67 2.82 28.51
N SER A 458 -6.83 3.44 27.34
CA SER A 458 -5.86 3.39 26.24
C SER A 458 -4.59 4.21 26.51
N THR A 459 -4.47 4.83 27.69
CA THR A 459 -3.38 5.76 28.01
C THR A 459 -1.99 5.15 27.81
N GLU A 460 -1.73 3.92 28.25
CA GLU A 460 -0.40 3.32 28.10
C GLU A 460 -0.05 3.02 26.64
N PHE A 461 -1.03 2.61 25.83
CA PHE A 461 -0.85 2.42 24.40
C PHE A 461 -0.62 3.76 23.67
N GLU A 462 -1.38 4.80 24.01
CA GLU A 462 -1.20 6.15 23.47
C GLU A 462 0.14 6.76 23.88
N LYS A 463 0.61 6.48 25.11
CA LYS A 463 1.96 6.84 25.57
C LYS A 463 3.03 6.21 24.72
N LEU A 464 2.86 4.93 24.36
CA LEU A 464 3.78 4.22 23.49
C LEU A 464 3.78 4.83 22.08
N ALA A 465 2.60 5.03 21.49
CA ALA A 465 2.44 5.60 20.15
C ALA A 465 2.94 7.06 20.01
N ALA A 466 3.00 7.80 21.13
CA ALA A 466 3.54 9.16 21.17
C ALA A 466 5.07 9.24 21.06
N ARG A 467 5.79 8.10 21.14
CA ARG A 467 7.25 8.05 21.01
C ARG A 467 7.66 8.14 19.53
N ASP A 468 8.31 9.24 19.16
CA ASP A 468 8.64 9.56 17.76
C ASP A 468 9.62 8.53 17.16
N GLU A 469 10.53 7.97 17.97
CA GLU A 469 11.49 6.95 17.57
C GLU A 469 10.86 5.62 17.15
N LEU A 470 9.68 5.29 17.68
CA LEU A 470 9.00 4.03 17.38
C LEU A 470 8.19 4.06 16.08
N ARG A 471 7.78 5.26 15.62
CA ARG A 471 6.97 5.44 14.41
C ARG A 471 7.65 5.04 13.12
N LYS A 472 8.98 4.87 13.18
CA LYS A 472 9.81 4.35 12.10
C LYS A 472 9.62 2.85 11.87
N ASN A 473 9.27 2.13 12.92
CA ASN A 473 9.14 0.66 12.91
C ASN A 473 7.69 0.20 13.02
N TYR A 474 6.84 1.01 13.67
CA TYR A 474 5.47 0.63 14.00
C TYR A 474 4.45 1.65 13.48
N ILE A 475 3.29 1.15 13.07
CA ILE A 475 2.07 1.93 12.82
C ILE A 475 1.10 1.57 13.93
N PHE A 476 0.75 2.55 14.76
CA PHE A 476 -0.19 2.33 15.85
C PHE A 476 -1.60 2.58 15.33
N THR A 477 -2.47 1.58 15.50
CA THR A 477 -3.88 1.66 15.14
C THR A 477 -4.74 1.31 16.34
N LYS A 478 -6.03 1.65 16.27
CA LYS A 478 -7.00 1.20 17.26
C LYS A 478 -8.33 0.82 16.60
N ILE A 479 -8.98 -0.17 17.20
CA ILE A 479 -10.36 -0.54 16.95
C ILE A 479 -11.05 -0.43 18.30
N SER A 480 -11.94 0.55 18.42
CA SER A 480 -12.83 0.61 19.58
C SER A 480 -13.94 -0.41 19.36
N LYS A 481 -14.20 -1.29 20.34
CA LYS A 481 -15.33 -2.22 20.27
C LYS A 481 -16.61 -1.40 20.24
N THR A 482 -17.35 -1.54 19.14
CA THR A 482 -18.64 -0.90 18.87
C THR A 482 -19.63 -2.00 18.48
N ASP A 483 -20.92 -1.68 18.41
CA ASP A 483 -21.96 -2.63 17.94
C ASP A 483 -21.91 -2.84 16.40
N LEU A 484 -20.77 -2.55 15.77
CA LEU A 484 -20.58 -2.73 14.34
C LEU A 484 -20.27 -4.20 14.02
N LEU A 485 -21.12 -4.80 13.19
CA LEU A 485 -20.98 -6.20 12.75
C LEU A 485 -19.59 -6.50 12.14
N ALA A 486 -19.00 -5.52 11.44
CA ALA A 486 -17.67 -5.69 10.85
C ALA A 486 -16.57 -5.90 11.90
N VAL A 487 -16.72 -5.33 13.10
CA VAL A 487 -15.78 -5.57 14.21
C VAL A 487 -15.94 -7.00 14.71
N ASP A 488 -17.16 -7.48 14.90
CA ASP A 488 -17.43 -8.86 15.30
C ASP A 488 -16.85 -9.86 14.29
N ASP A 489 -17.01 -9.62 12.98
CA ASP A 489 -16.45 -10.45 11.92
C ASP A 489 -14.90 -10.50 11.97
N VAL A 490 -14.25 -9.38 12.32
CA VAL A 490 -12.79 -9.34 12.55
C VAL A 490 -12.40 -10.21 13.74
N LEU A 491 -13.12 -10.11 14.87
CA LEU A 491 -12.83 -10.90 16.07
C LEU A 491 -12.99 -12.40 15.81
N ASP A 492 -14.07 -12.77 15.12
CA ASP A 492 -14.35 -14.16 14.76
C ASP A 492 -13.24 -14.72 13.85
N ARG A 493 -12.69 -13.93 12.93
CA ARG A 493 -11.56 -14.32 12.06
C ARG A 493 -10.21 -14.38 12.77
N LEU A 494 -10.04 -13.64 13.84
CA LEU A 494 -8.84 -13.69 14.68
C LEU A 494 -8.94 -14.74 15.78
N PHE A 495 -10.05 -15.48 15.86
CA PHE A 495 -10.36 -16.43 16.94
C PHE A 495 -10.26 -15.81 18.33
N LEU A 496 -10.52 -14.50 18.42
CA LEU A 496 -10.53 -13.78 19.69
C LEU A 496 -11.92 -13.90 20.30
N ASP A 497 -11.95 -14.27 21.58
CA ASP A 497 -13.20 -14.33 22.32
C ASP A 497 -13.83 -12.94 22.38
N LYS A 498 -15.15 -12.84 22.19
CA LYS A 498 -15.90 -11.58 22.29
C LYS A 498 -15.91 -11.00 23.71
N ARG A 499 -15.28 -11.67 24.68
CA ARG A 499 -15.15 -11.24 26.09
C ARG A 499 -14.35 -9.93 26.27
N ASP A 500 -14.58 -9.28 27.41
CA ASP A 500 -14.35 -7.84 27.65
C ASP A 500 -12.91 -7.38 27.91
N VAL A 501 -11.88 -8.09 27.42
CA VAL A 501 -10.48 -7.75 27.70
C VAL A 501 -9.88 -7.04 26.49
N SER A 502 -9.40 -5.81 26.71
CA SER A 502 -8.65 -5.07 25.69
C SER A 502 -7.39 -5.82 25.31
N THR A 503 -7.10 -5.93 24.02
CA THR A 503 -6.02 -6.75 23.50
C THR A 503 -5.18 -5.95 22.51
N VAL A 504 -3.86 -6.00 22.64
CA VAL A 504 -2.94 -5.50 21.62
C VAL A 504 -2.65 -6.63 20.64
N ILE A 505 -2.83 -6.34 19.36
CA ILE A 505 -2.62 -7.27 18.25
C ILE A 505 -1.44 -6.73 17.45
N LEU A 506 -0.41 -7.53 17.24
CA LEU A 506 0.73 -7.18 16.40
C LEU A 506 0.64 -7.97 15.10
N PHE A 507 0.48 -7.26 13.98
CA PHE A 507 0.49 -7.80 12.64
C PHE A 507 1.87 -7.57 12.01
N ASP A 508 2.70 -8.62 12.04
CA ASP A 508 3.97 -8.68 11.32
C ASP A 508 3.74 -9.47 10.02
N LYS A 509 3.12 -8.78 9.06
CA LYS A 509 2.65 -9.34 7.78
C LYS A 509 1.68 -10.51 7.99
N ASP A 510 2.12 -11.74 7.76
CA ASP A 510 1.32 -12.95 7.95
C ASP A 510 1.35 -13.46 9.39
N ARG A 511 2.31 -13.04 10.21
CA ARG A 511 2.42 -13.47 11.60
C ARG A 511 1.65 -12.52 12.51
N VAL A 512 0.73 -13.07 13.29
CA VAL A 512 -0.12 -12.30 14.20
C VAL A 512 0.12 -12.73 15.64
N PHE A 513 0.34 -11.75 16.50
CA PHE A 513 0.61 -11.96 17.92
C PHE A 513 -0.39 -11.21 18.80
N PHE A 514 -0.67 -11.74 19.99
CA PHE A 514 -1.66 -11.18 20.91
C PHE A 514 -1.08 -10.88 22.29
N LEU A 515 -1.50 -9.76 22.88
CA LEU A 515 -1.23 -9.40 24.27
C LEU A 515 -2.51 -8.89 24.91
N GLN A 516 -3.05 -9.64 25.85
CA GLN A 516 -4.18 -9.18 26.67
C GLN A 516 -3.70 -8.12 27.65
N LEU A 517 -4.41 -6.98 27.71
CA LEU A 517 -4.10 -5.88 28.60
C LEU A 517 -4.87 -6.01 29.92
N HIS A 518 -4.11 -6.04 31.01
CA HIS A 518 -4.57 -5.94 32.38
C HIS A 518 -3.93 -4.76 33.10
N LYS A 519 -2.59 -4.73 33.19
CA LYS A 519 -1.81 -3.72 33.92
C LYS A 519 -0.48 -3.36 33.23
N GLU A 520 -0.30 -3.82 32.01
CA GLU A 520 0.90 -3.63 31.20
C GLU A 520 1.12 -2.14 30.95
N THR A 521 2.33 -1.68 31.23
CA THR A 521 2.77 -0.32 30.95
C THR A 521 3.19 -0.16 29.50
N SER A 522 3.39 1.09 29.05
CA SER A 522 3.92 1.35 27.70
C SER A 522 5.25 0.62 27.42
N ASP A 523 6.12 0.41 28.43
CA ASP A 523 7.38 -0.30 28.26
C ASP A 523 7.19 -1.83 28.21
N ASP A 524 6.22 -2.37 28.94
CA ASP A 524 5.89 -3.80 28.88
C ASP A 524 5.34 -4.18 27.50
N ILE A 525 4.46 -3.35 26.92
CA ILE A 525 3.92 -3.54 25.58
C ILE A 525 5.04 -3.50 24.53
N LEU A 526 5.98 -2.56 24.67
CA LEU A 526 7.13 -2.46 23.76
C LEU A 526 8.05 -3.67 23.86
N ALA A 527 8.38 -4.10 25.08
CA ALA A 527 9.24 -5.26 25.32
C ALA A 527 8.60 -6.53 24.74
N TRP A 528 7.29 -6.70 24.92
CA TRP A 528 6.54 -7.78 24.27
C TRP A 528 6.65 -7.71 22.75
N ALA A 529 6.34 -6.56 22.14
CA ALA A 529 6.37 -6.39 20.69
C ALA A 529 7.75 -6.68 20.07
N GLN A 530 8.83 -6.28 20.74
CA GLN A 530 10.20 -6.56 20.30
C GLN A 530 10.57 -8.04 20.40
N GLN A 531 10.07 -8.74 21.43
CA GLN A 531 10.32 -10.16 21.65
C GLN A 531 9.45 -11.06 20.77
N SER A 532 8.29 -10.58 20.29
CA SER A 532 7.37 -11.36 19.45
C SER A 532 8.05 -11.94 18.20
N HIS A 533 9.04 -11.25 17.62
CA HIS A 533 9.75 -11.77 16.44
C HIS A 533 10.48 -13.10 16.68
N GLN A 534 10.81 -13.42 17.94
CA GLN A 534 11.52 -14.64 18.34
C GLN A 534 10.58 -15.77 18.77
N LYS A 535 9.26 -15.50 18.88
CA LYS A 535 8.24 -16.48 19.28
C LYS A 535 7.53 -17.04 18.07
N GLU A 536 6.92 -18.21 18.22
CA GLU A 536 5.93 -18.69 17.25
C GLU A 536 4.69 -17.79 17.30
N PRO A 537 4.09 -17.47 16.13
CA PRO A 537 2.90 -16.66 16.09
C PRO A 537 1.69 -17.42 16.62
N GLU A 538 0.81 -16.70 17.33
CA GLU A 538 -0.47 -17.21 17.79
C GLU A 538 -1.43 -17.50 16.62
N LEU A 539 -1.28 -16.76 15.51
CA LEU A 539 -2.01 -16.99 14.27
C LEU A 539 -1.13 -16.67 13.05
N GLU A 540 -1.17 -17.54 12.04
CA GLU A 540 -0.51 -17.33 10.75
C GLU A 540 -1.56 -17.13 9.64
N LEU A 541 -1.54 -15.96 9.01
CA LEU A 541 -2.45 -15.60 7.94
C LEU A 541 -1.96 -16.13 6.59
N SER A 542 -2.90 -16.66 5.81
CA SER A 542 -2.62 -17.13 4.46
C SER A 542 -2.82 -16.02 3.44
N PRO A 543 -1.89 -15.81 2.49
CA PRO A 543 -2.10 -14.92 1.34
C PRO A 543 -3.23 -15.36 0.40
N LYS A 544 -3.74 -16.59 0.58
CA LYS A 544 -4.89 -17.12 -0.17
C LYS A 544 -6.22 -16.81 0.52
N ASP A 545 -6.18 -16.26 1.72
CA ASP A 545 -7.36 -15.85 2.48
C ASP A 545 -7.45 -14.33 2.55
N VAL A 546 -8.64 -13.83 2.87
CA VAL A 546 -8.88 -12.40 3.06
C VAL A 546 -8.27 -11.98 4.40
N HIS A 547 -7.43 -10.94 4.38
CA HIS A 547 -6.87 -10.38 5.61
C HIS A 547 -8.00 -9.90 6.54
N PRO A 548 -8.03 -10.27 7.84
CA PRO A 548 -9.16 -10.00 8.74
C PRO A 548 -9.59 -8.52 8.75
N LEU A 549 -8.62 -7.59 8.84
CA LEU A 549 -8.95 -6.16 8.87
C LEU A 549 -9.70 -5.64 7.63
N ARG A 550 -9.62 -6.29 6.45
CA ARG A 550 -10.38 -5.85 5.27
C ARG A 550 -11.90 -5.90 5.47
N LEU A 551 -12.37 -6.66 6.46
CA LEU A 551 -13.79 -6.70 6.84
C LEU A 551 -14.27 -5.33 7.34
N LEU A 552 -13.40 -4.52 7.96
CA LEU A 552 -13.70 -3.14 8.35
C LEU A 552 -13.94 -2.24 7.13
N GLN A 553 -13.20 -2.45 6.03
CA GLN A 553 -13.42 -1.71 4.79
C GLN A 553 -14.75 -2.10 4.12
N VAL A 554 -15.14 -3.38 4.21
CA VAL A 554 -16.48 -3.80 3.76
C VAL A 554 -17.58 -3.21 4.63
N GLY A 555 -17.37 -3.16 5.96
CA GLY A 555 -18.25 -2.45 6.88
C GLY A 555 -18.45 -1.00 6.45
N GLN A 556 -17.37 -0.26 6.24
CA GLN A 556 -17.39 1.13 5.76
C GLN A 556 -18.19 1.30 4.46
N VAL A 557 -17.95 0.43 3.47
CA VAL A 557 -18.66 0.48 2.19
C VAL A 557 -20.14 0.17 2.36
N ASN A 558 -20.49 -0.81 3.19
CA ASN A 558 -21.88 -1.17 3.47
C ASN A 558 -22.62 -0.06 4.22
N ASP A 559 -21.96 0.66 5.12
CA ASP A 559 -22.56 1.79 5.84
C ASP A 559 -22.86 2.95 4.88
N LEU A 560 -22.01 3.15 3.86
CA LEU A 560 -22.20 4.22 2.88
C LEU A 560 -23.23 3.87 1.80
N PHE A 561 -23.16 2.67 1.25
CA PHE A 561 -23.92 2.29 0.04
C PHE A 561 -25.01 1.26 0.28
N GLY A 562 -25.22 0.85 1.53
CA GLY A 562 -26.13 -0.24 1.90
C GLY A 562 -25.45 -1.60 1.81
N LYS A 563 -26.03 -2.57 2.52
CA LYS A 563 -25.48 -3.93 2.61
C LYS A 563 -25.64 -4.66 1.27
N GLN A 564 -24.52 -5.18 0.77
CA GLN A 564 -24.49 -6.13 -0.36
C GLN A 564 -23.48 -7.24 -0.05
N ASN A 565 -23.74 -8.44 -0.56
CA ASN A 565 -22.77 -9.54 -0.50
C ASN A 565 -21.63 -9.25 -1.48
N THR A 566 -20.62 -8.52 -1.02
CA THR A 566 -19.43 -8.21 -1.82
C THR A 566 -18.41 -9.33 -1.67
N VAL A 567 -17.95 -9.90 -2.79
CA VAL A 567 -16.88 -10.89 -2.77
C VAL A 567 -15.57 -10.20 -2.43
N LEU A 568 -14.99 -10.54 -1.28
CA LEU A 568 -13.63 -10.12 -0.93
C LEU A 568 -12.62 -11.09 -1.53
N LEU A 569 -11.81 -10.59 -2.46
CA LEU A 569 -10.71 -11.37 -3.03
C LEU A 569 -9.48 -11.29 -2.10
N PRO A 570 -8.73 -12.38 -1.94
CA PRO A 570 -7.44 -12.37 -1.28
C PRO A 570 -6.50 -11.37 -1.96
N ASP A 571 -5.84 -10.52 -1.17
CA ASP A 571 -4.82 -9.59 -1.66
C ASP A 571 -3.46 -9.98 -1.07
N HIS A 572 -2.68 -10.67 -1.88
CA HIS A 572 -1.36 -11.15 -1.50
C HIS A 572 -0.35 -10.01 -1.32
N THR A 573 -0.63 -8.79 -1.82
CA THR A 573 0.25 -7.63 -1.70
C THR A 573 0.32 -7.09 -0.27
N LEU A 574 -0.71 -7.34 0.55
CA LEU A 574 -0.76 -6.93 1.96
C LEU A 574 0.34 -7.57 2.81
N PHE A 575 0.85 -8.71 2.37
CA PHE A 575 1.90 -9.47 3.03
C PHE A 575 3.30 -9.16 2.50
N LYS A 576 3.40 -8.30 1.48
CA LYS A 576 4.68 -7.93 0.86
C LYS A 576 5.14 -6.57 1.35
N ASP A 577 6.45 -6.39 1.37
CA ASP A 577 7.03 -5.05 1.41
C ASP A 577 7.05 -4.53 -0.02
N LEU A 578 6.09 -3.68 -0.34
CA LEU A 578 6.12 -2.97 -1.60
C LEU A 578 6.92 -1.68 -1.41
N PRO A 579 7.85 -1.34 -2.33
CA PRO A 579 8.39 0.00 -2.35
C PRO A 579 7.20 0.95 -2.45
N PRO A 580 7.17 2.04 -1.67
CA PRO A 580 5.97 2.84 -1.56
C PRO A 580 5.64 3.38 -2.96
N ALA A 581 4.48 3.03 -3.52
CA ALA A 581 4.00 3.56 -4.80
C ALA A 581 3.94 5.08 -4.69
N HIS A 582 4.78 5.81 -5.43
CA HIS A 582 4.73 7.28 -5.39
C HIS A 582 3.38 7.70 -5.97
N PRO A 583 2.44 8.28 -5.20
CA PRO A 583 1.48 9.15 -5.84
C PRO A 583 2.37 10.22 -6.46
N GLN A 584 2.49 10.17 -7.78
CA GLN A 584 3.01 11.31 -8.50
C GLN A 584 2.11 12.45 -8.06
N ILE A 585 2.68 13.46 -7.40
CA ILE A 585 2.02 14.75 -7.31
C ILE A 585 1.99 15.23 -8.76
N ASN A 586 0.97 14.81 -9.50
CA ASN A 586 0.83 15.12 -10.91
C ASN A 586 0.57 16.61 -11.00
N PHE A 587 1.62 17.34 -11.34
CA PHE A 587 1.60 18.77 -11.56
C PHE A 587 0.80 19.04 -12.83
N GLN A 588 -0.31 19.75 -12.71
CA GLN A 588 -0.92 20.41 -13.86
C GLN A 588 -0.42 21.85 -13.92
N SER A 589 0.31 22.18 -14.98
CA SER A 589 0.60 23.56 -15.38
C SER A 589 -0.68 24.20 -15.92
N GLY A 590 -1.02 25.39 -15.42
CA GLY A 590 -2.24 26.11 -15.78
C GLY A 590 -2.40 26.33 -17.29
N GLY A 591 -3.50 25.82 -17.83
CA GLY A 591 -4.02 26.17 -19.14
C GLY A 591 -5.38 26.84 -19.00
N THR A 592 -5.61 27.91 -19.75
CA THR A 592 -6.89 28.63 -19.79
C THR A 592 -7.75 28.11 -20.94
N GLY A 593 -8.92 27.56 -20.64
CA GLY A 593 -10.02 27.32 -21.59
C GLY A 593 -9.86 26.10 -22.51
N GLY A 594 -10.81 25.16 -22.41
CA GLY A 594 -10.87 23.92 -23.19
C GLY A 594 -11.27 22.72 -22.31
N CYS A 595 -11.66 21.60 -22.92
CA CYS A 595 -12.05 20.37 -22.22
C CYS A 595 -11.05 20.03 -21.09
N PRO A 596 -11.50 19.68 -19.87
CA PRO A 596 -10.70 19.69 -18.63
C PRO A 596 -9.37 18.92 -18.66
N PHE A 597 -9.27 17.92 -19.54
CA PHE A 597 -8.12 17.01 -19.65
C PHE A 597 -7.22 17.32 -20.85
N MET A 598 -7.66 18.17 -21.77
CA MET A 598 -6.98 18.47 -23.04
C MET A 598 -6.12 19.74 -22.96
N ALA A 599 -6.35 20.63 -21.99
CA ALA A 599 -5.58 21.87 -21.81
C ALA A 599 -4.35 21.75 -20.88
N GLY A 600 -4.12 20.57 -20.30
CA GLY A 600 -2.92 20.26 -19.52
C GLY A 600 -2.60 18.79 -19.69
N GLY A 601 -1.73 18.49 -20.66
CA GLY A 601 -1.51 17.15 -21.20
C GLY A 601 -1.46 16.04 -20.15
N GLY A 602 -2.39 15.09 -20.29
CA GLY A 602 -2.34 13.75 -19.73
C GLY A 602 -2.38 13.70 -18.21
N ALA A 603 -3.49 13.26 -17.64
CA ALA A 603 -3.44 12.50 -16.40
C ALA A 603 -2.39 11.38 -16.60
N ALA A 604 -1.23 11.51 -15.96
CA ALA A 604 -0.22 10.47 -15.97
C ALA A 604 -0.81 9.29 -15.19
N HIS A 605 -0.89 8.15 -15.87
CA HIS A 605 -1.49 6.91 -15.45
C HIS A 605 -0.63 6.31 -14.35
N ASP A 606 -1.22 6.07 -13.18
CA ASP A 606 -0.74 5.03 -12.27
C ASP A 606 -1.36 3.71 -12.76
N GLU A 607 -0.62 2.97 -13.60
CA GLU A 607 -0.74 1.52 -13.65
C GLU A 607 0.14 0.96 -12.54
N LEU A 608 -0.49 0.51 -11.43
CA LEU A 608 -0.18 -0.71 -10.67
C LEU A 608 -1.08 -0.84 -9.43
#